data_AF-A0A7S0I2B3-F1
#
_entry.id   AF-A0A7S0I2B3-F1
#
_cell.length_a   1.000
_cell.length_b   1.000
_cell.length_c   1.000
_cell.angle_alpha   90.00
_cell.angle_beta   90.00
_cell.angle_gamma   90.00
#
_symmetry.space_group_name_H-M   'P 1'
#
loop_
_entity.id
_entity.type
_entity.pdbx_description
1 polymer ?
#
loop_
_entity_poly.entity_id
_entity_poly.type
_entity_poly.pdbx_seq_one_letter_code
_entity_poly.pdbx_strand_id
1 'polypeptide(L)'
;VCGERWTGALLRLVRDGRGAGVRLLVQREPLRYDEIILKSELPTTSPLKLRDFEFVERMGDCQRLPPCPSPASALATIMYRWRLDAEPIGCRISQASLVASLCGLRMCMAEVADERDVHLSYVPLAHVFERSMQLVCLVSGAAVGFYHGV
;
A
#
# COMPACT_ATOMS: atom_id res chain seq x y z
N VAL A 1 1.51 5.52 5.13
CA VAL A 1 0.36 6.23 4.53
C VAL A 1 -0.87 5.86 5.33
N CYS A 2 -1.72 6.83 5.69
CA CYS A 2 -2.97 6.59 6.42
C CYS A 2 -4.07 7.52 5.92
N GLY A 3 -5.31 7.23 6.31
CA GLY A 3 -6.41 8.19 6.17
C GLY A 3 -6.46 9.17 7.33
N GLU A 4 -7.06 10.33 7.12
CA GLU A 4 -7.26 11.42 8.09
C GLU A 4 -7.71 10.95 9.48
N ARG A 5 -8.64 9.98 9.55
CA ARG A 5 -9.16 9.44 10.83
C ARG A 5 -8.08 8.90 11.77
N TRP A 6 -6.91 8.52 11.24
CA TRP A 6 -5.81 7.94 12.01
C TRP A 6 -4.68 8.93 12.29
N THR A 7 -4.58 10.02 11.55
CA THR A 7 -3.45 10.95 11.62
C THR A 7 -3.29 11.55 13.01
N GLY A 8 -4.36 12.12 13.56
CA GLY A 8 -4.35 12.70 14.90
C GLY A 8 -4.01 11.67 16.00
N ALA A 9 -4.42 10.41 15.84
CA ALA A 9 -4.09 9.34 16.79
C ALA A 9 -2.60 8.95 16.71
N LEU A 10 -2.04 8.87 15.50
CA LEU A 10 -0.62 8.58 15.28
C LEU A 10 0.29 9.72 15.76
N LEU A 11 -0.12 10.97 15.56
CA LEU A 11 0.60 12.13 16.10
C LEU A 11 0.64 12.10 17.63
N ARG A 12 -0.50 11.85 18.29
CA ARG A 12 -0.57 11.68 19.74
C ARG A 12 0.29 10.52 20.23
N LEU A 13 0.26 9.39 19.54
CA LEU A 13 1.09 8.22 19.87
C LEU A 13 2.60 8.55 19.81
N VAL A 14 3.04 9.37 18.86
CA VAL A 14 4.42 9.86 18.79
C VAL A 14 4.72 10.85 19.91
N ARG A 15 3.81 11.77 20.20
CA ARG A 15 3.92 12.75 21.30
C ARG A 15 4.12 12.05 22.64
N ASP A 16 3.37 10.98 22.87
CA ASP A 16 3.40 10.21 24.11
C ASP A 16 4.62 9.25 24.18
N GLY A 17 5.61 9.39 23.27
CA GLY A 17 6.85 8.62 23.26
C GLY A 17 6.73 7.19 22.75
N ARG A 18 5.52 6.77 22.34
CA ARG A 18 5.21 5.38 21.92
C ARG A 18 5.44 5.14 20.42
N GLY A 19 5.78 6.19 19.67
CA GLY A 19 5.97 6.16 18.22
C GLY A 19 7.42 6.32 17.77
N ALA A 20 8.41 5.89 18.56
CA ALA A 20 9.83 6.16 18.32
C ALA A 20 10.36 5.68 16.94
N GLY A 21 9.69 4.74 16.28
CA GLY A 21 10.03 4.26 14.94
C GLY A 21 9.39 5.06 13.79
N VAL A 22 8.40 5.92 14.06
CA VAL A 22 7.67 6.62 13.00
C VAL A 22 8.45 7.86 12.57
N ARG A 23 8.83 7.92 11.28
CA ARG A 23 9.64 9.00 10.69
C ARG A 23 8.89 9.84 9.68
N LEU A 24 7.91 9.26 8.99
CA LEU A 24 7.12 9.93 7.98
C LEU A 24 5.67 9.46 8.08
N LEU A 25 4.76 10.41 8.23
CA LEU A 25 3.34 10.21 8.11
C LEU A 25 2.87 10.90 6.83
N VAL A 26 2.26 10.11 5.96
CA VAL A 26 1.62 10.60 4.73
C VAL A 26 0.13 10.36 4.87
N GLN A 27 -0.66 11.43 4.94
CA GLN A 27 -2.12 11.38 4.90
C GLN A 27 -2.59 11.35 3.45
N ARG A 28 -3.62 10.55 3.13
CA ARG A 28 -4.16 10.52 1.76
C ARG A 28 -4.88 11.81 1.40
N GLU A 29 -5.65 12.32 2.35
CA GLU A 29 -6.45 13.53 2.24
C GLU A 29 -5.59 14.79 2.54
N PRO A 30 -6.00 16.00 2.12
CA PRO A 30 -5.32 17.24 2.50
C PRO A 30 -5.19 17.37 4.03
N LEU A 31 -4.07 17.91 4.50
CA LEU A 31 -3.83 18.08 5.94
C LEU A 31 -4.81 19.09 6.54
N ARG A 32 -5.41 18.72 7.68
CA ARG A 32 -6.27 19.61 8.45
C ARG A 32 -5.45 20.51 9.38
N TYR A 33 -6.03 21.65 9.73
CA TYR A 33 -5.33 22.66 10.55
C TYR A 33 -4.96 22.14 11.94
N ASP A 34 -5.84 21.38 12.58
CA ASP A 34 -5.60 20.74 13.88
C ASP A 34 -4.47 19.70 13.82
N GLU A 35 -4.35 18.96 12.72
CA GLU A 35 -3.25 18.00 12.51
C GLU A 35 -1.89 18.71 12.38
N ILE A 36 -1.88 19.87 11.74
CA ILE A 36 -0.68 20.71 11.62
C ILE A 36 -0.28 21.26 13.00
N ILE A 37 -1.25 21.71 13.81
CA ILE A 37 -0.99 22.14 15.19
C ILE A 37 -0.44 20.98 16.01
N LEU A 38 -1.11 19.83 16.02
CA LEU A 38 -0.64 18.64 16.75
C LEU A 38 0.77 18.23 16.34
N LYS A 39 1.11 18.38 15.05
CA LYS A 39 2.46 18.12 14.56
C LYS A 39 3.49 19.13 15.09
N SER A 40 3.08 20.39 15.25
CA SER A 40 3.93 21.46 15.79
C SER A 40 4.16 21.35 17.31
N GLU A 41 3.22 20.73 18.03
CA GLU A 41 3.33 20.45 19.48
C GLU A 41 4.26 19.26 19.80
N LEU A 42 4.69 18.49 18.79
CA LEU A 42 5.67 17.44 19.00
C LEU A 42 7.00 18.04 19.46
N PRO A 43 7.78 17.32 20.29
CA PRO A 43 9.12 17.76 20.67
C PRO A 43 9.95 18.13 19.45
N THR A 44 10.74 19.22 19.53
CA THR A 44 11.58 19.69 18.41
C THR A 44 12.59 18.64 17.95
N THR A 45 12.94 17.71 18.83
CA THR A 45 13.80 16.55 18.55
C THR A 45 13.10 15.44 17.76
N SER A 46 11.78 15.54 17.55
CA SER A 46 11.00 14.53 16.84
C SER A 46 11.37 14.53 15.35
N PRO A 47 11.87 13.40 14.82
CA PRO A 47 12.23 13.29 13.41
C PRO A 47 11.01 13.10 12.49
N LEU A 48 9.79 13.10 13.05
CA LEU A 48 8.57 12.85 12.29
C LEU A 48 8.32 13.99 11.29
N LYS A 49 8.09 13.64 10.02
CA LYS A 49 7.55 14.53 8.99
C LYS A 49 6.08 14.20 8.76
N LEU A 50 5.24 15.22 8.64
CA LEU A 50 3.84 15.09 8.23
C LEU A 50 3.68 15.69 6.83
N ARG A 51 3.08 14.94 5.91
CA ARG A 51 2.78 15.36 4.54
C ARG A 51 1.39 14.84 4.17
N ASP A 52 0.69 15.55 3.29
CA ASP A 52 -0.40 14.96 2.51
C ASP A 52 0.15 14.21 1.30
N PHE A 53 -0.72 13.47 0.63
CA PHE A 53 -0.38 12.65 -0.52
C PHE A 53 -0.14 13.51 -1.76
N GLU A 54 -0.88 14.62 -1.90
CA GLU A 54 -0.69 15.59 -2.99
C GLU A 54 0.74 16.13 -3.01
N PHE A 55 1.31 16.45 -1.84
CA PHE A 55 2.71 16.85 -1.75
C PHE A 55 3.67 15.77 -2.26
N VAL A 56 3.39 14.50 -1.97
CA VAL A 56 4.22 13.36 -2.42
C VAL A 56 4.10 13.17 -3.93
N GLU A 57 2.89 13.31 -4.49
CA GLU A 57 2.65 13.24 -5.95
C GLU A 57 3.40 14.34 -6.68
N ARG A 58 3.27 15.59 -6.23
CA ARG A 58 3.99 16.73 -6.80
C ARG A 58 5.51 16.57 -6.72
N MET A 59 6.02 15.98 -5.63
CA MET A 59 7.44 15.67 -5.53
C MET A 59 7.86 14.66 -6.59
N GLY A 60 7.05 13.63 -6.85
CA GLY A 60 7.27 12.65 -7.91
C GLY A 60 7.26 13.26 -9.31
N ASP A 61 6.41 14.26 -9.56
CA ASP A 61 6.37 14.98 -10.83
C ASP A 61 7.62 15.85 -11.04
N CYS A 62 8.05 16.58 -10.01
CA CYS A 62 9.25 17.41 -10.07
C CYS A 62 10.53 16.58 -10.15
N GLN A 63 10.54 15.37 -9.60
CA GLN A 63 11.73 14.52 -9.52
C GLN A 63 11.37 13.04 -9.78
N ARG A 64 11.31 12.67 -11.06
CA ARG A 64 11.14 11.28 -11.45
C ARG A 64 12.42 10.48 -11.17
N LEU A 65 12.31 9.48 -10.30
CA LEU A 65 13.40 8.55 -10.03
C LEU A 65 13.41 7.44 -11.09
N PRO A 66 14.59 6.94 -11.50
CA PRO A 66 14.66 5.80 -12.39
C PRO A 66 14.08 4.54 -11.71
N PRO A 67 13.50 3.59 -12.47
CA PRO A 67 13.09 2.31 -11.92
C PRO A 67 14.25 1.61 -11.21
N CYS A 68 14.00 1.13 -9.99
CA CYS A 68 14.96 0.38 -9.20
C CYS A 68 14.40 -1.03 -8.91
N PRO A 69 14.51 -1.97 -9.87
CA PRO A 69 13.94 -3.30 -9.71
C PRO A 69 14.68 -4.08 -8.61
N SER A 70 13.90 -4.81 -7.81
CA SER A 70 14.44 -5.73 -6.82
C SER A 70 14.96 -7.01 -7.48
N PRO A 71 15.97 -7.70 -6.89
CA PRO A 71 16.43 -8.97 -7.43
C PRO A 71 15.32 -10.02 -7.36
N ALA A 72 15.37 -11.00 -8.26
CA ALA A 72 14.35 -12.04 -8.41
C ALA A 72 14.12 -12.85 -7.10
N SER A 73 15.16 -13.02 -6.30
CA SER A 73 15.12 -13.71 -5.00
C SER A 73 14.58 -12.84 -3.85
N ALA A 74 14.41 -11.53 -4.05
CA ALA A 74 13.90 -10.64 -3.01
C ALA A 74 12.50 -11.05 -2.58
N LEU A 75 12.20 -10.86 -1.29
CA LEU A 75 10.87 -11.02 -0.75
C LEU A 75 9.94 -9.95 -1.34
N ALA A 76 8.90 -10.36 -2.07
CA ALA A 76 7.89 -9.46 -2.58
C ALA A 76 6.76 -9.26 -1.56
N THR A 77 6.27 -10.35 -0.97
CA THR A 77 5.17 -10.26 -0.01
C THR A 77 5.09 -11.45 0.94
N ILE A 78 4.38 -11.26 2.06
CA ILE A 78 4.04 -12.33 3.00
C ILE A 78 2.51 -12.49 3.01
N MET A 79 2.03 -13.71 2.78
CA MET A 79 0.62 -14.08 2.84
C MET A 79 0.36 -14.91 4.09
N TYR A 80 -0.50 -14.42 4.97
CA TYR A 80 -0.88 -15.15 6.17
C TYR A 80 -2.06 -16.06 5.89
N ARG A 81 -1.96 -17.31 6.34
CA ARG A 81 -3.11 -18.23 6.38
C ARG A 81 -3.57 -18.35 7.82
N TRP A 82 -4.83 -17.99 8.05
CA TRP A 82 -5.51 -18.17 9.33
C TRP A 82 -6.04 -19.60 9.45
N ARG A 83 -5.89 -20.20 10.63
CA ARG A 83 -6.53 -21.46 11.02
C ARG A 83 -7.15 -21.24 12.39
N LEU A 84 -8.35 -21.79 12.62
CA LEU A 84 -9.11 -21.55 13.85
C LEU A 84 -8.32 -21.91 15.12
N ASP A 85 -7.53 -22.99 15.05
CA ASP A 85 -6.84 -23.59 16.20
C ASP A 85 -5.31 -23.60 16.04
N ALA A 86 -4.74 -22.72 15.22
CA ALA A 86 -3.30 -22.65 15.05
C ALA A 86 -2.81 -21.22 14.79
N GLU A 87 -1.56 -20.97 15.21
CA GLU A 87 -0.86 -19.71 14.96
C GLU A 87 -0.85 -19.40 13.44
N PRO A 88 -1.07 -18.13 13.04
CA PRO A 88 -1.01 -17.73 11.64
C PRO A 88 0.34 -18.06 11.02
N ILE A 89 0.32 -18.79 9.89
CA ILE A 89 1.54 -19.12 9.16
C ILE A 89 1.71 -18.12 8.01
N GLY A 90 2.83 -17.39 8.04
CA GLY A 90 3.23 -16.47 6.98
C GLY A 90 3.97 -17.17 5.83
N CYS A 91 3.34 -17.26 4.67
CA CYS A 91 3.98 -17.74 3.44
C CYS A 91 4.77 -16.61 2.79
N ARG A 92 6.08 -16.80 2.61
CA ARG A 92 6.99 -15.85 1.97
C ARG A 92 6.97 -16.06 0.45
N ILE A 93 6.60 -15.03 -0.30
CA ILE A 93 6.55 -15.06 -1.77
C ILE A 93 7.64 -14.13 -2.31
N SER A 94 8.54 -14.67 -3.13
CA SER A 94 9.61 -13.89 -3.79
C SER A 94 9.09 -13.12 -5.01
N GLN A 95 9.86 -12.15 -5.49
CA GLN A 95 9.60 -11.43 -6.74
C GLN A 95 9.46 -12.42 -7.92
N ALA A 96 10.38 -13.38 -8.04
CA ALA A 96 10.34 -14.40 -9.09
C ALA A 96 9.05 -15.24 -9.04
N SER A 97 8.65 -15.72 -7.86
CA SER A 97 7.44 -16.53 -7.71
C SER A 97 6.18 -15.73 -8.04
N LEU A 98 6.14 -14.45 -7.66
CA LEU A 98 5.03 -13.56 -7.97
C LEU A 98 4.90 -13.33 -9.47
N VAL A 99 6.01 -12.99 -10.15
CA VAL A 99 6.04 -12.76 -11.60
C VAL A 99 5.70 -14.04 -12.37
N ALA A 100 6.24 -15.20 -11.97
CA ALA A 100 5.91 -16.48 -12.61
C ALA A 100 4.42 -16.80 -12.53
N SER A 101 3.81 -16.59 -11.36
CA SER A 101 2.37 -16.78 -11.16
C SER A 101 1.55 -15.80 -12.01
N LEU A 102 1.97 -14.54 -12.07
CA LEU A 102 1.35 -13.51 -12.91
C LEU A 102 1.39 -13.87 -14.40
N CYS A 103 2.52 -14.34 -14.91
CA CYS A 103 2.63 -14.80 -16.29
C CYS A 103 1.64 -15.93 -16.59
N GLY A 104 1.55 -16.92 -15.70
CA GLY A 104 0.59 -18.02 -15.85
C GLY A 104 -0.87 -17.53 -15.85
N LEU A 105 -1.24 -16.65 -14.92
CA LEU A 105 -2.59 -16.10 -14.85
C LEU A 105 -2.93 -15.26 -16.09
N ARG A 106 -1.99 -14.44 -16.57
CA ARG A 106 -2.18 -13.63 -17.77
C ARG A 106 -2.38 -14.49 -19.01
N MET A 107 -1.68 -15.62 -19.12
CA MET A 107 -1.91 -16.58 -20.21
C MET A 107 -3.32 -17.19 -20.16
N CYS A 108 -3.82 -17.49 -18.97
CA CYS A 108 -5.17 -18.03 -18.78
C CYS A 108 -6.29 -16.99 -18.99
N MET A 109 -5.99 -15.70 -18.85
CA MET A 109 -6.95 -14.59 -18.92
C MET A 109 -6.74 -13.70 -20.14
N ALA A 110 -6.02 -14.18 -21.16
CA ALA A 110 -5.63 -13.36 -22.31
C ALA A 110 -6.82 -12.73 -23.06
N GLU A 111 -8.02 -13.30 -22.93
CA GLU A 111 -9.25 -12.82 -23.57
C GLU A 111 -10.05 -11.81 -22.72
N VAL A 112 -9.70 -11.62 -21.44
CA VAL A 112 -10.47 -10.84 -20.45
C VAL A 112 -9.58 -9.99 -19.53
N ALA A 113 -8.41 -9.63 -20.04
CA ALA A 113 -7.45 -8.79 -19.33
C ALA A 113 -6.73 -7.87 -20.32
N ASP A 114 -7.47 -6.95 -20.93
CA ASP A 114 -6.95 -5.84 -21.74
C ASP A 114 -7.27 -4.46 -21.12
N GLU A 115 -6.87 -3.38 -21.78
CA GLU A 115 -7.05 -2.01 -21.27
C GLU A 115 -8.50 -1.53 -21.18
N ARG A 116 -9.45 -2.28 -21.74
CA ARG A 116 -10.89 -1.97 -21.73
C ARG A 116 -11.61 -2.65 -20.57
N ASP A 117 -10.97 -3.64 -19.95
CA ASP A 117 -11.54 -4.40 -18.85
C ASP A 117 -11.47 -3.65 -17.52
N VAL A 118 -12.44 -3.96 -16.65
CA VAL A 118 -12.50 -3.44 -15.28
C VAL A 118 -12.71 -4.60 -14.32
N HIS A 119 -11.70 -4.91 -13.51
CA HIS A 119 -11.83 -5.89 -12.43
C HIS A 119 -12.59 -5.26 -11.25
N LEU A 120 -13.66 -5.91 -10.81
CA LEU A 120 -14.35 -5.52 -9.58
C LEU A 120 -13.58 -6.09 -8.37
N SER A 121 -12.96 -5.23 -7.58
CA SER A 121 -12.31 -5.60 -6.33
C SER A 121 -13.37 -5.76 -5.23
N TYR A 122 -13.80 -7.00 -5.01
CA TYR A 122 -14.84 -7.36 -4.02
C TYR A 122 -14.32 -8.18 -2.84
N VAL A 123 -13.08 -8.68 -2.90
CA VAL A 123 -12.42 -9.38 -1.78
C VAL A 123 -11.30 -8.52 -1.19
N PRO A 124 -10.97 -8.68 0.10
CA PRO A 124 -9.88 -7.91 0.71
C PRO A 124 -8.54 -8.19 0.02
N LEU A 125 -7.68 -7.16 -0.08
CA LEU A 125 -6.30 -7.30 -0.58
C LEU A 125 -5.44 -8.26 0.27
N ALA A 126 -5.90 -8.65 1.47
CA ALA A 126 -5.28 -9.71 2.25
C ALA A 126 -5.39 -11.10 1.59
N HIS A 127 -6.31 -11.29 0.65
CA HIS A 127 -6.52 -12.54 -0.08
C HIS A 127 -5.56 -12.64 -1.27
N VAL A 128 -4.95 -13.82 -1.49
CA VAL A 128 -3.96 -14.01 -2.57
C VAL A 128 -4.57 -13.75 -3.94
N PHE A 129 -5.82 -14.16 -4.13
CA PHE A 129 -6.59 -13.91 -5.36
C PHE A 129 -6.63 -12.42 -5.71
N GLU A 130 -6.99 -11.55 -4.77
CA GLU A 130 -7.14 -10.12 -5.05
C GLU A 130 -5.80 -9.48 -5.45
N ARG A 131 -4.72 -9.86 -4.76
CA ARG A 131 -3.37 -9.40 -5.13
C ARG A 131 -3.00 -9.83 -6.55
N SER A 132 -3.30 -11.08 -6.88
CA SER A 132 -3.03 -11.61 -8.22
C SER A 132 -3.84 -10.90 -9.30
N MET A 133 -5.14 -10.66 -9.07
CA MET A 133 -6.00 -9.97 -10.04
C MET A 133 -5.57 -8.53 -10.25
N GLN A 134 -5.29 -7.78 -9.18
CA GLN A 134 -4.78 -6.41 -9.31
C GLN A 134 -3.46 -6.35 -10.08
N LEU A 135 -2.55 -7.31 -9.89
CA LEU A 135 -1.32 -7.39 -10.68
C LEU A 135 -1.60 -7.68 -12.15
N VAL A 136 -2.55 -8.57 -12.47
CA VAL A 136 -2.99 -8.82 -13.85
C VAL A 136 -3.52 -7.53 -14.47
N CYS A 137 -4.40 -6.80 -13.77
CA CYS A 137 -4.92 -5.53 -14.25
C CYS A 137 -3.79 -4.53 -14.54
N LEU A 138 -2.86 -4.37 -13.59
CA LEU A 138 -1.74 -3.44 -13.73
C LEU A 138 -0.84 -3.75 -14.95
N VAL A 139 -0.55 -5.02 -15.22
CA VAL A 139 0.31 -5.39 -16.39
C VAL A 139 -0.44 -5.42 -17.70
N SER A 140 -1.77 -5.56 -17.66
CA SER A 140 -2.63 -5.52 -18.83
C SER A 140 -3.11 -4.11 -19.20
N GLY A 141 -2.93 -3.13 -18.30
CA GLY A 141 -3.51 -1.79 -18.48
C GLY A 141 -5.00 -1.70 -18.15
N ALA A 142 -5.57 -2.75 -17.54
CA ALA A 142 -6.96 -2.79 -17.12
C ALA A 142 -7.20 -1.93 -15.87
N ALA A 143 -8.44 -1.53 -15.63
CA ALA A 143 -8.83 -0.78 -14.44
C ALA A 143 -9.25 -1.70 -13.28
N VAL A 144 -9.18 -1.18 -12.06
CA VAL A 144 -9.68 -1.85 -10.85
C VAL A 144 -10.75 -0.97 -10.20
N GLY A 145 -11.98 -1.48 -10.12
CA GLY A 145 -13.08 -0.85 -9.39
C GLY A 145 -13.11 -1.32 -7.94
N PHE A 146 -12.80 -0.43 -6.99
CA PHE A 146 -12.81 -0.76 -5.56
C PHE A 146 -14.21 -0.63 -4.96
N TYR A 147 -14.76 -1.73 -4.45
CA TYR A 147 -15.98 -1.69 -3.67
C TYR A 147 -15.73 -1.05 -2.29
N HIS A 148 -16.41 0.06 -2.01
CA HIS A 148 -16.25 0.81 -0.76
C HIS A 148 -17.36 0.53 0.27
N GLY A 149 -18.25 -0.43 0.01
CA GLY A 149 -19.47 -0.61 0.80
C GLY A 149 -20.60 0.30 0.33
N VAL A 150 -21.75 0.17 1.00
CA VAL A 150 -22.84 1.15 1.03
C VAL A 150 -22.84 1.79 2.41
#